data_AF-A0A938M3F1-F1
#
_entry.id   AF-A0A938M3F1-F1
#
_cell.length_a   1.000
_cell.length_b   1.000
_cell.length_c   1.000
_cell.angle_alpha   90.00
_cell.angle_beta   90.00
_cell.angle_gamma   90.00
#
_symmetry.space_group_name_H-M   'P 1'
#
loop_
_entity.id
_entity.type
_entity.pdbx_description
1 polymer ?
#
loop_
_entity_poly.entity_id
_entity_poly.type
_entity_poly.pdbx_seq_one_letter_code
_entity_poly.pdbx_strand_id
1 'polypeptide(L)'
;AMTERAADMDPYDADLFVRLAAHHALTQQPGASARMLQRAEELADSPAECQKMLLKAFADMNAFDQAISVYKGLLASGVRLKAEAHHLAGGLHRRQGRLDEAARSYERAIAADPNYAPAYCDLGNVFLTRNDPDRAIQRFREALVRDPNLIPARLNLAQAYTLKGQHAEAQAELQKARELTSPRGRVP
;
A
#
# COMPACT_ATOMS: atom_id res chain seq x y z
N ALA A 1 -20.56 -25.23 -0.16
CA ALA A 1 -21.25 -24.31 -1.11
C ALA A 1 -20.49 -24.30 -2.46
N MET A 2 -21.02 -23.74 -3.56
CA MET A 2 -20.34 -23.78 -4.89
C MET A 2 -18.87 -23.32 -4.88
N THR A 3 -18.50 -22.45 -3.94
CA THR A 3 -17.13 -21.97 -3.69
C THR A 3 -16.16 -23.04 -3.18
N GLU A 4 -16.58 -23.91 -2.26
CA GLU A 4 -15.74 -25.03 -1.77
C GLU A 4 -15.53 -26.07 -2.88
N ARG A 5 -16.57 -26.30 -3.69
CA ARG A 5 -16.48 -27.15 -4.88
C ARG A 5 -15.53 -26.60 -5.95
N ALA A 6 -15.37 -25.28 -6.04
CA ALA A 6 -14.41 -24.67 -6.95
C ALA A 6 -12.96 -24.85 -6.45
N ALA A 7 -12.73 -24.76 -5.13
CA ALA A 7 -11.42 -25.01 -4.53
C ALA A 7 -10.94 -26.47 -4.71
N ASP A 8 -11.88 -27.43 -4.75
CA ASP A 8 -11.56 -28.84 -5.02
C ASP A 8 -11.14 -29.11 -6.48
N MET A 9 -11.51 -28.22 -7.41
CA MET A 9 -11.22 -28.37 -8.84
C MET A 9 -9.82 -27.88 -9.20
N ASP A 10 -9.30 -26.89 -8.48
CA ASP A 10 -7.93 -26.39 -8.63
C ASP A 10 -7.28 -26.06 -7.27
N PRO A 11 -6.80 -27.09 -6.54
CA PRO A 11 -6.35 -26.95 -5.15
C PRO A 11 -4.96 -26.32 -4.99
N TYR A 12 -4.31 -25.93 -6.09
CA TYR A 12 -2.98 -25.33 -6.11
C TYR A 12 -2.99 -23.87 -6.62
N ASP A 13 -4.15 -23.35 -7.03
CA ASP A 13 -4.28 -21.97 -7.51
C ASP A 13 -4.43 -20.98 -6.34
N ALA A 14 -3.33 -20.29 -6.01
CA ALA A 14 -3.34 -19.25 -4.97
C ALA A 14 -4.28 -18.07 -5.29
N ASP A 15 -4.46 -17.69 -6.56
CA ASP A 15 -5.37 -16.60 -6.97
C ASP A 15 -6.83 -16.99 -6.72
N LEU A 16 -7.19 -18.25 -6.98
CA LEU A 16 -8.51 -18.80 -6.64
C LEU A 16 -8.79 -18.67 -5.14
N PHE A 17 -7.88 -19.14 -4.29
CA PHE A 17 -8.04 -19.06 -2.83
C PHE A 17 -8.14 -17.61 -2.34
N VAL A 18 -7.38 -16.70 -2.91
CA VAL A 18 -7.49 -15.26 -2.63
C VAL A 18 -8.87 -14.71 -2.98
N ARG A 19 -9.41 -15.03 -4.17
CA ARG A 19 -10.75 -14.57 -4.59
C ARG A 19 -11.83 -15.13 -3.68
N LEU A 20 -11.70 -16.39 -3.27
CA LEU A 20 -12.59 -17.01 -2.29
C LEU A 20 -12.51 -16.33 -0.93
N ALA A 21 -11.29 -16.01 -0.46
CA ALA A 21 -11.09 -15.28 0.78
C ALA A 21 -11.81 -13.92 0.76
N ALA A 22 -11.69 -13.17 -0.36
CA ALA A 22 -12.37 -11.90 -0.55
C ALA A 22 -13.90 -12.05 -0.60
N HIS A 23 -14.42 -13.10 -1.26
CA HIS A 23 -15.85 -13.39 -1.29
C HIS A 23 -16.42 -13.74 0.10
N HIS A 24 -15.69 -14.53 0.90
CA HIS A 24 -16.08 -14.84 2.27
C HIS A 24 -16.02 -13.61 3.19
N ALA A 25 -15.07 -12.70 2.95
CA ALA A 25 -14.99 -11.43 3.66
C ALA A 25 -16.23 -10.56 3.38
N LEU A 26 -16.66 -10.50 2.12
CA LEU A 26 -17.86 -9.79 1.69
C LEU A 26 -19.15 -10.33 2.30
N THR A 27 -19.24 -11.64 2.45
CA THR A 27 -20.41 -12.33 2.99
C THR A 27 -20.40 -12.42 4.52
N GLN A 28 -19.53 -11.65 5.19
CA GLN A 28 -19.39 -11.59 6.65
C GLN A 28 -19.07 -12.97 7.27
N GLN A 29 -18.26 -13.76 6.57
CA GLN A 29 -17.77 -15.07 7.03
C GLN A 29 -16.26 -15.01 7.32
N PRO A 30 -15.83 -14.33 8.39
CA PRO A 30 -14.42 -14.08 8.66
C PRO A 30 -13.60 -15.37 8.86
N GLY A 31 -14.19 -16.41 9.47
CA GLY A 31 -13.52 -17.70 9.67
C GLY A 31 -13.34 -18.52 8.38
N ALA A 32 -14.21 -18.35 7.39
CA ALA A 32 -14.01 -18.95 6.06
C ALA A 32 -12.98 -18.13 5.25
N SER A 33 -13.07 -16.81 5.32
CA SER A 33 -12.11 -15.90 4.69
C SER A 33 -10.67 -16.16 5.17
N ALA A 34 -10.47 -16.29 6.49
CA ALA A 34 -9.15 -16.55 7.06
C ALA A 34 -8.57 -17.90 6.62
N ARG A 35 -9.38 -18.96 6.53
CA ARG A 35 -8.93 -20.28 6.05
C ARG A 35 -8.53 -20.26 4.59
N MET A 36 -9.31 -19.58 3.74
CA MET A 36 -8.96 -19.42 2.32
C MET A 36 -7.69 -18.61 2.16
N LEU A 37 -7.49 -17.57 2.98
CA LEU A 37 -6.25 -16.80 2.90
C LEU A 37 -5.03 -17.58 3.39
N GLN A 38 -5.15 -18.31 4.50
CA GLN A 38 -4.06 -19.18 4.98
C GLN A 38 -3.64 -20.15 3.87
N ARG A 39 -4.62 -20.71 3.15
CA ARG A 39 -4.33 -21.60 2.02
C ARG A 39 -3.63 -20.87 0.86
N ALA A 40 -4.04 -19.65 0.54
CA ALA A 40 -3.36 -18.84 -0.47
C ALA A 40 -1.92 -18.48 -0.06
N GLU A 41 -1.66 -18.21 1.22
CA GLU A 41 -0.31 -17.92 1.74
C GLU A 41 0.62 -19.14 1.66
N GLU A 42 0.09 -20.35 1.91
CA GLU A 42 0.84 -21.60 1.75
C GLU A 42 1.22 -21.88 0.30
N LEU A 43 0.41 -21.42 -0.65
CA LEU A 43 0.56 -21.70 -2.08
C LEU A 43 1.31 -20.59 -2.84
N ALA A 44 1.34 -19.37 -2.32
CA ALA A 44 2.03 -18.25 -2.96
C ALA A 44 3.56 -18.41 -2.88
N ASP A 45 4.27 -17.94 -3.90
CA ASP A 45 5.74 -18.01 -3.93
C ASP A 45 6.36 -17.13 -2.83
N SER A 46 5.63 -16.10 -2.40
CA SER A 46 6.03 -15.24 -1.29
C SER A 46 4.85 -14.54 -0.61
N PRO A 47 5.02 -14.09 0.65
CA PRO A 47 4.02 -13.26 1.33
C PRO A 47 3.65 -12.00 0.54
N ALA A 48 4.63 -11.38 -0.12
CA ALA A 48 4.42 -10.18 -0.94
C ALA A 48 3.57 -10.46 -2.19
N GLU A 49 3.64 -11.67 -2.74
CA GLU A 49 2.80 -12.07 -3.86
C GLU A 49 1.36 -12.33 -3.41
N CYS A 50 1.17 -13.11 -2.34
CA CYS A 50 -0.16 -13.33 -1.75
C CYS A 50 -0.86 -11.99 -1.45
N GLN A 51 -0.12 -11.05 -0.87
CA GLN A 51 -0.62 -9.71 -0.55
C GLN A 51 -1.02 -8.91 -1.80
N LYS A 52 -0.27 -9.00 -2.90
CA LYS A 52 -0.62 -8.39 -4.19
C LYS A 52 -1.89 -9.01 -4.79
N MET A 53 -2.01 -10.33 -4.74
CA MET A 53 -3.21 -11.03 -5.20
C MET A 53 -4.42 -10.58 -4.38
N LEU A 54 -4.29 -10.54 -3.06
CA LEU A 54 -5.38 -10.14 -2.17
C LEU A 54 -5.80 -8.68 -2.40
N LEU A 55 -4.82 -7.80 -2.60
CA LEU A 55 -5.08 -6.41 -2.98
C LEU A 55 -5.91 -6.32 -4.27
N LYS A 56 -5.53 -7.09 -5.28
CA LYS A 56 -6.22 -7.13 -6.57
C LYS A 56 -7.64 -7.65 -6.42
N ALA A 57 -7.84 -8.75 -5.69
CA ALA A 57 -9.18 -9.30 -5.48
C ALA A 57 -10.11 -8.33 -4.75
N PHE A 58 -9.63 -7.65 -3.69
CA PHE A 58 -10.43 -6.63 -3.01
C PHE A 58 -10.65 -5.37 -3.85
N ALA A 59 -9.69 -5.00 -4.71
CA ALA A 59 -9.84 -3.94 -5.70
C ALA A 59 -10.93 -4.25 -6.72
N ASP A 60 -10.92 -5.45 -7.28
CA ASP A 60 -11.91 -5.89 -8.27
C ASP A 60 -13.33 -5.95 -7.66
N MET A 61 -13.43 -6.24 -6.36
CA MET A 61 -14.69 -6.35 -5.64
C MET A 61 -15.16 -5.06 -4.96
N ASN A 62 -14.39 -3.97 -5.03
CA ASN A 62 -14.69 -2.69 -4.35
C ASN A 62 -14.95 -2.86 -2.82
N ALA A 63 -14.33 -3.88 -2.20
CA ALA A 63 -14.70 -4.45 -0.89
C ALA A 63 -13.62 -4.19 0.19
N PHE A 64 -13.30 -2.91 0.39
CA PHE A 64 -12.07 -2.50 1.08
C PHE A 64 -12.15 -2.51 2.61
N ASP A 65 -13.33 -2.23 3.17
CA ASP A 65 -13.53 -2.30 4.62
C ASP A 65 -13.44 -3.74 5.12
N GLN A 66 -13.93 -4.69 4.31
CA GLN A 66 -13.78 -6.12 4.58
C GLN A 66 -12.33 -6.57 4.45
N ALA A 67 -11.58 -6.06 3.46
CA ALA A 67 -10.14 -6.31 3.33
C ALA A 67 -9.38 -5.92 4.60
N ILE A 68 -9.63 -4.70 5.09
CA ILE A 68 -9.03 -4.19 6.33
C ILE A 68 -9.42 -5.06 7.53
N SER A 69 -10.68 -5.49 7.63
CA SER A 69 -11.15 -6.34 8.72
C SER A 69 -10.49 -7.72 8.70
N VAL A 70 -10.31 -8.31 7.52
CA VAL A 70 -9.65 -9.60 7.34
C VAL A 70 -8.18 -9.48 7.72
N TYR A 71 -7.46 -8.50 7.18
CA TYR A 71 -6.06 -8.25 7.55
C TYR A 71 -5.88 -7.98 9.06
N LYS A 72 -6.83 -7.29 9.71
CA LYS A 72 -6.84 -7.11 11.17
C LYS A 72 -7.09 -8.40 11.93
N GLY A 73 -7.97 -9.26 11.42
CA GLY A 73 -8.36 -10.53 12.04
C GLY A 73 -7.33 -11.64 11.86
N LEU A 74 -6.49 -11.55 10.83
CA LEU A 74 -5.49 -12.56 10.53
C LEU A 74 -4.28 -12.50 11.45
N LEU A 75 -3.90 -11.35 12.01
CA LEU A 75 -2.65 -11.27 12.76
C LEU A 75 -2.66 -10.32 13.97
N ALA A 76 -2.54 -10.98 15.13
CA ALA A 76 -1.79 -10.50 16.30
C ALA A 76 -0.27 -10.47 16.05
N SER A 77 0.19 -10.19 14.83
CA SER A 77 1.61 -10.22 14.47
C SER A 77 1.99 -9.04 13.55
N GLY A 78 3.10 -8.37 13.90
CA GLY A 78 3.82 -7.44 13.03
C GLY A 78 3.16 -6.07 12.79
N VAL A 79 3.61 -5.07 13.54
CA VAL A 79 3.38 -3.61 13.35
C VAL A 79 3.39 -3.20 11.86
N ARG A 80 4.33 -3.76 11.07
CA ARG A 80 4.52 -3.48 9.64
C ARG A 80 3.40 -3.99 8.73
N LEU A 81 2.87 -5.20 8.96
CA LEU A 81 1.81 -5.76 8.10
C LEU A 81 0.51 -4.95 8.21
N LYS A 82 0.21 -4.47 9.42
CA LYS A 82 -0.92 -3.56 9.66
C LYS A 82 -0.75 -2.24 8.92
N ALA A 83 0.46 -1.72 8.83
CA ALA A 83 0.75 -0.50 8.07
C ALA A 83 0.60 -0.73 6.57
N GLU A 84 1.13 -1.83 6.04
CA GLU A 84 0.98 -2.20 4.63
C GLU A 84 -0.49 -2.36 4.25
N ALA A 85 -1.31 -3.05 5.05
CA ALA A 85 -2.75 -3.19 4.77
C ALA A 85 -3.49 -1.84 4.69
N HIS A 86 -3.17 -0.92 5.60
CA HIS A 86 -3.75 0.42 5.59
C HIS A 86 -3.22 1.28 4.43
N HIS A 87 -1.95 1.15 4.07
CA HIS A 87 -1.35 1.85 2.92
C HIS A 87 -1.99 1.40 1.61
N LEU A 88 -2.18 0.10 1.47
CA LEU A 88 -2.88 -0.51 0.35
C LEU A 88 -4.32 0.00 0.21
N ALA A 89 -5.08 0.05 1.30
CA ALA A 89 -6.41 0.66 1.30
C ALA A 89 -6.39 2.13 0.84
N GLY A 90 -5.38 2.89 1.29
CA GLY A 90 -5.18 4.28 0.85
C GLY A 90 -4.93 4.40 -0.65
N GLY A 91 -4.11 3.51 -1.22
CA GLY A 91 -3.83 3.44 -2.66
C GLY A 91 -5.09 3.24 -3.48
N LEU A 92 -5.99 2.39 -3.01
CA LEU A 92 -7.25 2.07 -3.67
C LEU A 92 -8.25 3.22 -3.62
N HIS A 93 -8.45 3.83 -2.45
CA HIS A 93 -9.29 5.02 -2.31
C HIS A 93 -8.79 6.16 -3.22
N ARG A 94 -7.48 6.34 -3.31
CA ARG A 94 -6.87 7.35 -4.20
C ARG A 94 -7.18 7.07 -5.67
N ARG A 95 -7.08 5.81 -6.12
CA ARG A 95 -7.45 5.42 -7.50
C ARG A 95 -8.92 5.67 -7.83
N GLN A 96 -9.79 5.65 -6.83
CA GLN A 96 -11.23 5.93 -6.96
C GLN A 96 -11.58 7.42 -6.81
N GLY A 97 -10.59 8.30 -6.66
CA GLY A 97 -10.82 9.73 -6.40
C GLY A 97 -11.33 10.04 -4.99
N ARG A 98 -11.44 9.05 -4.10
CA ARG A 98 -11.86 9.18 -2.70
C ARG A 98 -10.71 9.64 -1.83
N LEU A 99 -10.29 10.89 -2.03
CA LEU A 99 -9.05 11.41 -1.44
C LEU A 99 -9.08 11.48 0.09
N ASP A 100 -10.25 11.69 0.73
CA ASP A 100 -10.36 11.75 2.19
C ASP A 100 -10.18 10.38 2.84
N GLU A 101 -10.80 9.36 2.28
CA GLU A 101 -10.61 7.96 2.68
C GLU A 101 -9.18 7.51 2.44
N ALA A 102 -8.56 7.97 1.35
CA ALA A 102 -7.15 7.70 1.06
C ALA A 102 -6.25 8.28 2.16
N ALA A 103 -6.41 9.57 2.48
CA ALA A 103 -5.65 10.22 3.54
C ALA A 103 -5.79 9.51 4.89
N ARG A 104 -7.03 9.22 5.32
CA ARG A 104 -7.30 8.49 6.57
C ARG A 104 -6.65 7.11 6.60
N SER A 105 -6.58 6.43 5.46
CA SER A 105 -5.96 5.12 5.37
C SER A 105 -4.45 5.20 5.48
N TYR A 106 -3.80 6.16 4.81
CA TYR A 106 -2.37 6.40 4.99
C TYR A 106 -2.03 6.85 6.41
N GLU A 107 -2.86 7.67 7.06
CA GLU A 107 -2.70 8.04 8.47
C GLU A 107 -2.79 6.82 9.40
N ARG A 108 -3.72 5.89 9.14
CA ARG A 108 -3.80 4.62 9.87
C ARG A 108 -2.58 3.73 9.61
N ALA A 109 -1.99 3.78 8.41
CA ALA A 109 -0.75 3.07 8.12
C ALA A 109 0.42 3.63 8.92
N ILE A 110 0.53 4.96 8.97
CA ILE A 110 1.52 5.69 9.77
C ILE A 110 1.34 5.41 11.27
N ALA A 111 0.10 5.39 11.76
CA ALA A 111 -0.19 5.08 13.15
C ALA A 111 0.11 3.61 13.49
N ALA A 112 -0.03 2.71 12.52
CA ALA A 112 0.32 1.31 12.68
C ALA A 112 1.84 1.11 12.71
N ASP A 113 2.59 1.70 11.77
CA ASP A 113 4.05 1.69 11.73
C ASP A 113 4.58 3.10 11.40
N PRO A 114 5.06 3.84 12.42
CA PRO A 114 5.59 5.19 12.22
C PRO A 114 6.82 5.23 11.30
N ASN A 115 7.51 4.12 11.07
CA ASN A 115 8.69 4.02 10.21
C ASN A 115 8.35 3.61 8.77
N TYR A 116 7.08 3.35 8.46
CA TYR A 116 6.64 2.93 7.13
C TYR A 116 6.63 4.11 6.13
N ALA A 117 7.81 4.42 5.59
CA ALA A 117 8.04 5.54 4.68
C ALA A 117 7.08 5.64 3.48
N PRO A 118 6.64 4.54 2.83
CA PRO A 118 5.72 4.62 1.70
C PRO A 118 4.39 5.32 2.02
N ALA A 119 3.85 5.15 3.24
CA ALA A 119 2.59 5.80 3.62
C ALA A 119 2.72 7.33 3.74
N TYR A 120 3.86 7.83 4.21
CA TYR A 120 4.13 9.27 4.22
C TYR A 120 4.22 9.81 2.79
N CYS A 121 4.92 9.11 1.90
CA CYS A 121 5.03 9.49 0.49
C CYS A 121 3.64 9.57 -0.17
N ASP A 122 2.82 8.54 -0.02
CA ASP A 122 1.51 8.55 -0.68
C ASP A 122 0.47 9.48 -0.02
N LEU A 123 0.61 9.80 1.27
CA LEU A 123 -0.13 10.89 1.89
C LEU A 123 0.28 12.25 1.31
N GLY A 124 1.57 12.46 1.02
CA GLY A 124 2.04 13.64 0.30
C GLY A 124 1.42 13.77 -1.10
N ASN A 125 1.30 12.65 -1.82
CA ASN A 125 0.61 12.62 -3.12
C ASN A 125 -0.87 13.00 -3.03
N VAL A 126 -1.56 12.63 -1.95
CA VAL A 126 -2.94 13.08 -1.71
C VAL A 126 -3.00 14.60 -1.55
N PHE A 127 -2.06 15.21 -0.81
CA PHE A 127 -2.01 16.67 -0.67
C PHE A 127 -1.68 17.39 -1.99
N LEU A 128 -0.77 16.85 -2.82
CA LEU A 128 -0.54 17.38 -4.17
C LEU A 128 -1.81 17.34 -5.03
N THR A 129 -2.55 16.23 -4.98
CA THR A 129 -3.82 16.11 -5.73
C THR A 129 -4.86 17.14 -5.27
N ARG A 130 -4.79 17.59 -4.02
CA ARG A 130 -5.63 18.67 -3.45
C ARG A 130 -5.06 20.07 -3.68
N ASN A 131 -4.01 20.22 -4.48
CA ASN A 131 -3.31 21.47 -4.70
C ASN A 131 -2.75 22.10 -3.40
N ASP A 132 -2.27 21.26 -2.49
CA ASP A 132 -1.63 21.68 -1.23
C ASP A 132 -0.16 21.22 -1.21
N PRO A 133 0.74 21.94 -1.92
CA PRO A 133 2.14 21.56 -2.01
C PRO A 133 2.89 21.72 -0.68
N ASP A 134 2.44 22.60 0.23
CA ASP A 134 3.08 22.80 1.53
C ASP A 134 2.96 21.56 2.42
N ARG A 135 1.76 21.02 2.59
CA ARG A 135 1.58 19.77 3.33
C ARG A 135 2.21 18.59 2.61
N ALA A 136 2.22 18.58 1.27
CA ALA A 136 2.90 17.54 0.52
C ALA A 136 4.42 17.52 0.79
N ILE A 137 5.08 18.68 0.74
CA ILE A 137 6.51 18.83 1.06
C ILE A 137 6.81 18.28 2.45
N GLN A 138 5.99 18.62 3.45
CA GLN A 138 6.16 18.11 4.81
C GLN A 138 6.13 16.58 4.84
N ARG A 139 5.12 15.95 4.22
CA ARG A 139 4.97 14.49 4.19
C ARG A 139 6.10 13.80 3.42
N PHE A 140 6.56 14.35 2.30
CA PHE A 140 7.69 13.77 1.56
C PHE A 140 9.00 13.87 2.35
N ARG A 141 9.25 14.99 3.04
CA ARG A 141 10.41 15.11 3.94
C ARG A 141 10.33 14.09 5.08
N GLU A 142 9.16 13.90 5.67
CA GLU A 142 8.95 12.85 6.68
C GLU A 142 9.24 11.45 6.12
N ALA A 143 8.81 11.15 4.89
CA ALA A 143 9.14 9.90 4.20
C ALA A 143 10.67 9.72 4.07
N LEU A 144 11.38 10.76 3.64
CA LEU A 144 12.83 10.74 3.44
C LEU A 144 13.66 10.71 4.73
N VAL A 145 13.10 11.14 5.87
CA VAL A 145 13.71 10.93 7.19
C VAL A 145 13.74 9.44 7.53
N ARG A 146 12.73 8.69 7.11
CA ARG A 146 12.57 7.24 7.42
C ARG A 146 13.28 6.37 6.41
N ASP A 147 13.19 6.73 5.14
CA ASP A 147 13.93 6.11 4.05
C ASP A 147 14.57 7.19 3.15
N PRO A 148 15.84 7.55 3.41
CA PRO A 148 16.57 8.52 2.60
C PRO A 148 16.75 8.10 1.13
N ASN A 149 16.58 6.82 0.83
CA ASN A 149 16.77 6.25 -0.51
C ASN A 149 15.45 6.05 -1.25
N LEU A 150 14.32 6.50 -0.68
CA LEU A 150 13.00 6.40 -1.32
C LEU A 150 12.90 7.35 -2.52
N ILE A 151 13.36 6.87 -3.68
CA ILE A 151 13.37 7.63 -4.94
C ILE A 151 12.00 8.27 -5.26
N PRO A 152 10.85 7.57 -5.14
CA PRO A 152 9.55 8.20 -5.38
C PRO A 152 9.31 9.44 -4.53
N ALA A 153 9.70 9.44 -3.25
CA ALA A 153 9.53 10.59 -2.37
C ALA A 153 10.41 11.79 -2.80
N ARG A 154 11.63 11.55 -3.30
CA ARG A 154 12.48 12.63 -3.85
C ARG A 154 11.88 13.25 -5.10
N LEU A 155 11.39 12.42 -6.02
CA LEU A 155 10.77 12.91 -7.25
C LEU A 155 9.50 13.72 -6.96
N ASN A 156 8.64 13.24 -6.06
CA ASN A 156 7.42 13.96 -5.69
C ASN A 156 7.72 15.23 -4.89
N LEU A 157 8.77 15.24 -4.07
CA LEU A 157 9.24 16.44 -3.37
C LEU A 157 9.75 17.50 -4.37
N ALA A 158 10.50 17.10 -5.39
CA ALA A 158 10.93 18.01 -6.46
C ALA A 158 9.75 18.60 -7.24
N GLN A 159 8.73 17.78 -7.52
CA GLN A 159 7.49 18.25 -8.14
C GLN A 159 6.78 19.28 -7.24
N ALA A 160 6.66 19.00 -5.95
CA ALA A 160 6.04 19.91 -5.00
C ALA A 160 6.76 21.26 -4.91
N TYR A 161 8.10 21.25 -4.88
CA TYR A 161 8.90 22.48 -4.94
C TYR A 161 8.71 23.24 -6.27
N THR A 162 8.62 22.52 -7.39
CA THR A 162 8.37 23.14 -8.70
C THR A 162 7.04 23.88 -8.72
N LEU A 163 5.98 23.27 -8.17
CA LEU A 163 4.66 23.91 -8.03
C LEU A 163 4.70 25.18 -7.16
N LYS A 164 5.66 25.26 -6.23
CA LYS A 164 5.90 26.45 -5.40
C LYS A 164 6.87 27.47 -6.02
N GLY A 165 7.41 27.22 -7.21
CA GLY A 165 8.45 28.06 -7.82
C GLY A 165 9.84 27.92 -7.17
N GLN A 166 10.03 26.92 -6.30
CA GLN A 166 11.28 26.64 -5.59
C GLN A 166 12.22 25.78 -6.44
N HIS A 167 12.68 26.36 -7.56
CA HIS A 167 13.40 25.61 -8.60
C HIS A 167 14.76 25.06 -8.15
N ALA A 168 15.46 25.76 -7.24
CA ALA A 168 16.76 25.31 -6.73
C ALA A 168 16.61 24.04 -5.88
N GLU A 169 15.62 24.01 -5.00
CA GLU A 169 15.31 22.85 -4.16
C GLU A 169 14.81 21.67 -5.00
N ALA A 170 14.01 21.94 -6.03
CA ALA A 170 13.57 20.91 -6.97
C ALA A 170 14.74 20.24 -7.70
N GLN A 171 15.68 21.04 -8.22
CA GLN A 171 16.88 20.53 -8.89
C GLN A 171 17.75 19.70 -7.94
N ALA A 172 17.92 20.13 -6.70
CA ALA A 172 18.68 19.40 -5.70
C ALA A 172 18.09 18.01 -5.42
N GLU A 173 16.76 17.89 -5.29
CA GLU A 173 16.12 16.59 -5.04
C GLU A 173 16.15 15.67 -6.27
N LEU A 174 16.00 16.21 -7.49
CA LEU A 174 16.18 15.44 -8.73
C LEU A 174 17.61 14.91 -8.86
N GLN A 175 18.60 15.72 -8.51
CA GLN A 175 20.01 15.33 -8.55
C GLN A 175 20.28 14.14 -7.61
N LYS A 176 19.80 14.21 -6.36
CA LYS A 176 19.90 13.09 -5.41
C LYS A 176 19.18 11.82 -5.92
N ALA A 177 18.01 11.96 -6.53
CA ALA A 177 17.29 10.81 -7.12
C ALA A 177 18.09 10.15 -8.27
N ARG A 178 18.81 10.95 -9.07
CA ARG A 178 19.69 10.45 -10.14
C ARG A 178 20.93 9.73 -9.60
N GLU A 179 21.50 10.23 -8.50
CA GLU A 179 22.64 9.59 -7.85
C GLU A 179 22.28 8.20 -7.32
N LEU A 180 21.11 8.05 -6.70
CA LEU A 180 20.59 6.77 -6.19
C LEU A 180 20.27 5.75 -7.29
N THR A 181 19.92 6.22 -8.50
CA THR A 181 19.63 5.35 -9.66
C THR A 181 20.86 5.05 -10.52
N SER A 182 21.96 5.79 -10.32
CA SER A 182 23.19 5.58 -11.08
C SER A 182 23.94 4.33 -10.58
N PRO A 183 24.55 3.52 -11.47
CA PRO A 183 25.26 2.29 -11.08
C PRO A 183 26.43 2.53 -10.10
N ARG A 184 26.97 3.75 -10.04
CA ARG A 184 28.02 4.16 -9.08
C ARG A 184 27.50 4.50 -7.67
N GLY A 185 26.20 4.68 -7.50
CA GLY A 185 25.57 5.01 -6.20
C GLY A 185 25.22 3.80 -5.34
N ARG A 186 25.28 2.58 -5.90
CA ARG A 186 25.24 1.32 -5.14
C ARG A 186 26.65 0.97 -4.67
N VAL A 187 27.14 1.64 -3.64
CA VAL A 187 28.33 1.16 -2.93
C VAL A 187 27.84 0.05 -1.98
N PRO A 188 28.50 -1.13 -1.93
CA PRO A 188 28.07 -2.28 -1.12
C PRO A 188 27.95 -1.98 0.38
#